data_AF-A0A0B2PAF3-F1
#
_entry.id   AF-A0A0B2PAF3-F1
#
_cell.length_a   1.000
_cell.length_b   1.000
_cell.length_c   1.000
_cell.angle_alpha   90.00
_cell.angle_beta   90.00
_cell.angle_gamma   90.00
#
_symmetry.space_group_name_H-M   'P 1'
#
loop_
_entity.id
_entity.type
_entity.pdbx_description
1 polymer ?
#
loop_
_entity_poly.entity_id
_entity_poly.type
_entity_poly.pdbx_seq_one_letter_code
_entity_poly.pdbx_strand_id
1 'polypeptide(L)'
;DDTSADTSAAIAIPLHNVAGRELARMVEYCKEHRRASVSAGNLKEFEERFAAALNLYEMKDLIIAANYLNTKKLLESLSRCIAKAIKNKSVEFVRDYFGVTNDYTTEEEAQYRETNAWAFRNVDEDSRN
;
A
#
# COMPACT_ATOMS: atom_id res chain seq x y z
N ASP A 1 39.28 2.11 -36.04
CA ASP A 1 39.59 2.18 -34.62
C ASP A 1 38.31 2.53 -33.88
N ASP A 2 38.02 1.81 -32.81
CA ASP A 2 36.70 1.42 -32.32
C ASP A 2 35.65 2.51 -32.12
N THR A 3 34.51 2.38 -32.81
CA THR A 3 33.23 2.92 -32.35
C THR A 3 32.40 1.73 -31.83
N SER A 4 32.69 1.29 -30.61
CA SER A 4 31.86 0.30 -29.93
C SER A 4 30.51 0.94 -29.62
N ALA A 5 29.55 0.69 -30.50
CA ALA A 5 28.15 0.92 -30.21
C ALA A 5 27.77 0.02 -29.04
N ASP A 6 27.73 0.58 -27.83
CA ASP A 6 27.20 -0.04 -26.62
C ASP A 6 25.68 -0.21 -26.80
N THR A 7 25.31 -1.11 -27.69
CA THR A 7 23.94 -1.58 -27.87
C THR A 7 23.73 -2.66 -26.84
N SER A 8 23.68 -2.25 -25.56
CA SER A 8 23.08 -3.07 -24.53
C SER A 8 21.66 -3.38 -25.02
N ALA A 9 21.45 -4.59 -25.55
CA ALA A 9 20.17 -5.00 -26.10
C ALA A 9 19.12 -4.80 -25.01
N ALA A 10 18.19 -3.88 -25.23
CA ALA A 10 17.15 -3.56 -24.27
C ALA A 10 16.29 -4.82 -24.04
N ILE A 11 16.52 -5.50 -22.92
CA ILE A 11 15.72 -6.66 -22.52
C ILE A 11 14.36 -6.13 -22.07
N ALA A 12 13.34 -6.32 -22.89
CA ALA A 12 11.97 -5.99 -22.53
C ALA A 12 11.43 -7.07 -21.58
N ILE A 13 11.03 -6.66 -20.37
CA ILE A 13 10.39 -7.53 -19.38
C ILE A 13 8.89 -7.25 -19.41
N PRO A 14 8.04 -8.18 -19.91
CA PRO A 14 6.61 -7.95 -19.98
C PRO A 14 5.96 -8.07 -18.59
N LEU A 15 5.21 -7.03 -18.20
CA LEU A 15 4.53 -6.94 -16.90
C LEU A 15 3.02 -6.81 -17.10
N HIS A 16 2.33 -7.95 -17.13
CA HIS A 16 0.89 -7.99 -17.43
C HIS A 16 0.01 -7.61 -16.23
N ASN A 17 0.52 -7.80 -15.00
CA ASN A 17 -0.27 -7.67 -13.77
C ASN A 17 -0.02 -6.34 -13.03
N VAL A 18 0.64 -5.37 -13.67
CA VAL A 18 0.95 -4.07 -13.09
C VAL A 18 0.52 -3.00 -14.07
N ALA A 19 -0.38 -2.11 -13.65
CA ALA A 19 -0.76 -0.97 -14.47
C ALA A 19 0.40 0.05 -14.54
N GLY A 20 0.49 0.77 -15.65
CA GLY A 20 1.63 1.63 -15.94
C GLY A 20 1.82 2.77 -14.92
N ARG A 21 0.73 3.26 -14.33
CA ARG A 21 0.77 4.33 -13.31
C ARG A 21 1.40 3.83 -11.99
N GLU A 22 1.10 2.61 -11.56
CA GLU A 22 1.67 1.96 -10.38
C GLU A 22 3.15 1.67 -10.63
N LEU A 23 3.50 1.15 -11.81
CA LEU A 23 4.88 0.93 -12.18
C LEU A 23 5.69 2.23 -12.13
N ALA A 24 5.14 3.34 -12.65
CA ALA A 24 5.79 4.64 -12.59
C ALA A 24 6.04 5.09 -11.14
N ARG A 25 5.05 4.93 -10.25
CA ARG A 25 5.19 5.23 -8.81
C ARG A 25 6.22 4.35 -8.12
N MET A 26 6.29 3.06 -8.46
CA MET A 26 7.30 2.15 -7.92
C MET A 26 8.71 2.53 -8.38
N VAL A 27 8.87 2.94 -9.65
CA VAL A 27 10.15 3.42 -10.18
C VAL A 27 10.58 4.71 -9.47
N GLU A 28 9.66 5.64 -9.23
CA GLU A 28 9.91 6.85 -8.45
C GLU A 28 10.33 6.50 -7.02
N TYR A 29 9.58 5.63 -6.34
CA TYR A 29 9.93 5.15 -5.01
C TYR A 29 11.34 4.54 -4.98
N CYS A 30 11.69 3.65 -5.91
CA CYS A 30 13.02 3.04 -5.95
C CYS A 30 14.15 4.07 -6.15
N LYS A 31 13.93 5.10 -6.96
CA LYS A 31 14.93 6.17 -7.20
C LYS A 31 15.14 7.01 -5.94
N GLU A 32 14.06 7.44 -5.31
CA GLU A 32 14.11 8.26 -4.10
C GLU A 32 14.58 7.45 -2.88
N HIS A 33 14.15 6.21 -2.73
CA HIS A 33 14.63 5.30 -1.67
C HIS A 33 16.15 5.17 -1.70
N ARG A 34 16.74 5.03 -2.89
CA ARG A 34 18.21 4.96 -3.06
C ARG A 34 18.90 6.27 -2.67
N ARG A 35 18.29 7.43 -2.96
CA ARG A 35 18.82 8.76 -2.59
C ARG A 35 18.71 8.98 -1.09
N ALA A 36 17.55 8.69 -0.53
CA ALA A 36 17.22 8.91 0.87
C ALA A 36 17.91 7.90 1.81
N SER A 37 18.28 6.69 1.33
CA SER A 37 18.96 5.69 2.16
C SER A 37 20.33 6.12 2.69
N VAL A 38 20.87 7.24 2.21
CA VAL A 38 22.10 7.85 2.72
C VAL A 38 21.90 8.47 4.12
N SER A 39 20.65 8.77 4.53
CA SER A 39 20.30 9.25 5.87
C SER A 39 18.95 8.71 6.33
N ALA A 40 18.91 8.07 7.50
CA ALA A 40 17.69 7.46 8.05
C ALA A 40 16.54 8.46 8.27
N GLY A 41 16.85 9.72 8.61
CA GLY A 41 15.84 10.77 8.78
C GLY A 41 15.11 11.12 7.48
N ASN A 42 15.88 11.27 6.39
CA ASN A 42 15.36 11.61 5.07
C ASN A 42 14.47 10.49 4.50
N LEU A 43 14.80 9.24 4.80
CA LEU A 43 14.02 8.10 4.34
C LEU A 43 12.62 8.07 4.97
N LYS A 44 12.52 8.30 6.28
CA LYS A 44 11.24 8.28 6.98
C LYS A 44 10.32 9.42 6.51
N GLU A 45 10.87 10.63 6.37
CA GLU A 45 10.12 11.79 5.87
C GLU A 45 9.61 11.56 4.45
N PHE A 46 10.45 10.98 3.58
CA PHE A 46 10.06 10.57 2.24
C PHE A 46 8.92 9.54 2.26
N GLU A 47 9.03 8.47 3.06
CA GLU A 47 7.98 7.44 3.16
C GLU A 47 6.65 8.03 3.64
N GLU A 48 6.68 8.93 4.62
CA GLU A 48 5.49 9.62 5.15
C GLU A 48 4.86 10.53 4.08
N ARG A 49 5.68 11.30 3.35
CA ARG A 49 5.20 12.16 2.25
C ARG A 49 4.64 11.34 1.09
N PHE A 50 5.33 10.26 0.72
CA PHE A 50 4.91 9.36 -0.35
C PHE A 50 3.57 8.73 -0.03
N ALA A 51 3.37 8.26 1.21
CA ALA A 51 2.09 7.73 1.65
C ALA A 51 1.00 8.81 1.71
N ALA A 52 1.29 10.02 2.19
CA ALA A 52 0.31 11.11 2.26
C ALA A 52 -0.18 11.57 0.86
N ALA A 53 0.61 11.31 -0.19
CA ALA A 53 0.25 11.62 -1.57
C ALA A 53 -0.67 10.57 -2.22
N LEU A 54 -0.91 9.42 -1.56
CA LEU A 54 -1.73 8.33 -2.06
C LEU A 54 -3.06 8.30 -1.34
N ASN A 55 -4.15 8.05 -2.07
CA ASN A 55 -5.40 7.64 -1.44
C ASN A 55 -5.39 6.14 -1.11
N LEU A 56 -6.38 5.69 -0.34
CA LEU A 56 -6.45 4.29 0.11
C LEU A 56 -6.53 3.29 -1.06
N TYR A 57 -7.33 3.56 -2.09
CA TYR A 57 -7.44 2.68 -3.26
C TYR A 57 -6.12 2.57 -4.03
N GLU A 58 -5.43 3.69 -4.19
CA GLU A 58 -4.10 3.73 -4.81
C GLU A 58 -3.04 2.98 -3.99
N MET A 59 -3.11 3.04 -2.65
CA MET A 59 -2.24 2.23 -1.79
C MET A 59 -2.53 0.74 -1.97
N LYS A 60 -3.80 0.34 -2.09
CA LYS A 60 -4.20 -1.06 -2.33
C LYS A 60 -3.64 -1.58 -3.65
N ASP A 61 -3.81 -0.85 -4.74
CA ASP A 61 -3.28 -1.21 -6.06
C ASP A 61 -1.75 -1.30 -6.04
N LEU A 62 -1.10 -0.34 -5.37
CA LEU A 62 0.36 -0.31 -5.26
C LEU A 62 0.92 -1.45 -4.40
N ILE A 63 0.20 -1.90 -3.37
CA ILE A 63 0.58 -3.10 -2.59
C ILE A 63 0.56 -4.35 -3.46
N ILE A 64 -0.47 -4.53 -4.29
CA ILE A 64 -0.58 -5.68 -5.17
C ILE A 64 0.60 -5.69 -6.16
N ALA A 65 0.92 -4.54 -6.74
CA ALA A 65 2.07 -4.37 -7.62
C ALA A 65 3.41 -4.61 -6.90
N ALA A 66 3.58 -4.07 -5.70
CA ALA A 66 4.79 -4.24 -4.89
C ALA A 66 5.02 -5.71 -4.52
N ASN A 67 3.94 -6.45 -4.20
CA ASN A 67 3.99 -7.88 -3.96
C ASN A 67 4.37 -8.65 -5.23
N TYR A 68 3.75 -8.34 -6.38
CA TYR A 68 4.03 -9.00 -7.66
C TYR A 68 5.50 -8.83 -8.10
N LEU A 69 6.07 -7.65 -7.93
CA LEU A 69 7.47 -7.35 -8.26
C LEU A 69 8.45 -7.62 -7.09
N ASN A 70 7.99 -8.22 -6.00
CA ASN A 70 8.78 -8.56 -4.81
C ASN A 70 9.59 -7.39 -4.23
N THR A 71 9.00 -6.19 -4.20
CA THR A 71 9.63 -4.97 -3.65
C THR A 71 9.34 -4.86 -2.15
N LYS A 72 10.04 -5.67 -1.34
CA LYS A 72 9.76 -5.84 0.10
C LYS A 72 9.69 -4.54 0.90
N LYS A 73 10.64 -3.61 0.69
CA LYS A 73 10.67 -2.34 1.43
C LYS A 73 9.43 -1.48 1.16
N LEU A 74 9.02 -1.39 -0.11
CA LEU A 74 7.81 -0.68 -0.49
C LEU A 74 6.57 -1.36 0.11
N LEU A 75 6.50 -2.70 0.02
CA LEU A 75 5.40 -3.48 0.59
C LEU A 75 5.26 -3.23 2.10
N GLU A 76 6.36 -3.27 2.86
CA GLU A 76 6.39 -3.00 4.30
C GLU A 76 5.96 -1.56 4.62
N SER A 77 6.47 -0.59 3.86
CA SER A 77 6.13 0.83 4.04
C SER A 77 4.63 1.08 3.80
N LEU A 78 4.08 0.58 2.70
CA LEU A 78 2.65 0.69 2.39
C LEU A 78 1.78 -0.05 3.40
N SER A 79 2.18 -1.26 3.83
CA SER A 79 1.46 -2.02 4.85
C SER A 79 1.36 -1.26 6.16
N ARG A 80 2.45 -0.60 6.58
CA ARG A 80 2.47 0.26 7.76
C ARG A 80 1.53 1.45 7.62
N CYS A 81 1.46 2.06 6.42
CA CYS A 81 0.58 3.20 6.18
C CYS A 81 -0.90 2.80 6.13
N ILE A 82 -1.24 1.69 5.47
CA ILE A 82 -2.61 1.16 5.52
C ILE A 82 -3.00 0.81 6.95
N ALA A 83 -2.12 0.14 7.72
CA ALA A 83 -2.40 -0.18 9.12
C ALA A 83 -2.69 1.08 9.97
N LYS A 84 -2.00 2.19 9.69
CA LYS A 84 -2.30 3.49 10.32
C LYS A 84 -3.63 4.08 9.83
N ALA A 85 -3.94 3.96 8.54
CA ALA A 85 -5.13 4.56 7.94
C ALA A 85 -6.43 3.82 8.30
N ILE A 86 -6.37 2.51 8.50
CA ILE A 86 -7.51 1.70 8.98
C ILE A 86 -7.62 1.67 10.51
N LYS A 87 -6.64 2.24 11.21
CA LYS A 87 -6.69 2.35 12.67
C LYS A 87 -7.92 3.17 13.04
N ASN A 88 -8.71 2.66 13.98
CA ASN A 88 -9.97 3.27 14.45
C ASN A 88 -11.06 3.43 13.37
N LYS A 89 -10.94 2.78 12.21
CA LYS A 89 -12.04 2.71 11.23
C LYS A 89 -13.06 1.64 11.61
N SER A 90 -14.28 1.77 11.10
CA SER A 90 -15.33 0.79 11.36
C SER A 90 -14.99 -0.57 10.74
N VAL A 91 -15.57 -1.63 11.29
CA VAL A 91 -15.40 -2.99 10.75
C VAL A 91 -15.99 -3.07 9.34
N GLU A 92 -17.07 -2.34 9.10
CA GLU A 92 -17.76 -2.21 7.83
C GLU A 92 -16.85 -1.57 6.77
N PHE A 93 -16.16 -0.47 7.12
CA PHE A 93 -15.20 0.19 6.24
C PHE A 93 -14.03 -0.73 5.90
N VAL A 94 -13.46 -1.40 6.91
CA VAL A 94 -12.34 -2.32 6.70
C VAL A 94 -12.76 -3.48 5.78
N ARG A 95 -13.94 -4.04 5.99
CA ARG A 95 -14.51 -5.09 5.13
C ARG A 95 -14.65 -4.62 3.69
N ASP A 96 -15.28 -3.46 3.46
CA ASP A 96 -15.46 -2.89 2.13
C ASP A 96 -14.11 -2.62 1.43
N TYR A 97 -13.18 -1.98 2.14
CA TYR A 97 -11.86 -1.63 1.61
C TYR A 97 -11.08 -2.87 1.13
N PHE A 98 -11.08 -3.95 1.90
CA PHE A 98 -10.42 -5.20 1.51
C PHE A 98 -11.27 -6.09 0.59
N GLY A 99 -12.55 -5.78 0.38
CA GLY A 99 -13.47 -6.60 -0.40
C GLY A 99 -13.88 -7.89 0.33
N VAL A 100 -13.94 -7.86 1.65
CA VAL A 100 -14.32 -8.99 2.51
C VAL A 100 -15.83 -8.94 2.74
N THR A 101 -16.51 -10.04 2.40
CA THR A 101 -17.95 -10.20 2.68
C THR A 101 -18.14 -10.65 4.12
N ASN A 102 -19.15 -10.11 4.81
CA ASN A 102 -19.52 -10.60 6.15
C ASN A 102 -20.17 -11.98 6.04
N ASP A 103 -19.57 -12.97 6.67
CA ASP A 103 -20.00 -14.37 6.67
C ASP A 103 -20.64 -14.79 8.01
N TYR A 104 -20.74 -13.88 8.98
CA TYR A 104 -21.45 -14.12 10.23
C TYR A 104 -22.97 -14.02 10.08
N THR A 105 -23.68 -14.87 10.82
CA THR A 105 -25.12 -14.66 11.09
C THR A 105 -25.34 -13.42 11.96
N THR A 106 -26.57 -12.90 11.98
CA THR A 106 -26.92 -11.73 12.78
C THR A 106 -26.68 -11.97 14.28
N GLU A 107 -27.00 -13.17 14.77
CA GLU A 107 -26.80 -13.58 16.16
C GLU A 107 -25.31 -13.67 16.52
N GLU A 108 -24.50 -14.29 15.66
CA GLU A 108 -23.05 -14.39 15.86
C GLU A 108 -22.40 -13.01 15.87
N GLU A 109 -22.74 -12.14 14.91
CA GLU A 109 -22.22 -10.79 14.85
C GLU A 109 -22.60 -9.97 16.08
N ALA A 110 -23.84 -10.10 16.57
CA ALA A 110 -24.28 -9.45 17.80
C ALA A 110 -23.45 -9.92 19.01
N GLN A 111 -23.22 -11.23 19.14
CA GLN A 111 -22.42 -11.80 20.23
C GLN A 111 -20.95 -11.34 20.15
N TYR A 112 -20.37 -11.26 18.95
CA TYR A 112 -19.01 -10.72 18.75
C TYR A 112 -18.93 -9.24 19.08
N ARG A 113 -19.93 -8.43 18.71
CA ARG A 113 -19.98 -7.00 19.04
C ARG A 113 -20.14 -6.77 20.53
N GLU A 114 -20.93 -7.58 21.23
CA GLU A 114 -21.07 -7.50 22.68
C GLU A 114 -19.76 -7.87 23.39
N THR A 115 -19.16 -9.01 23.02
CA THR A 115 -17.91 -9.50 23.62
C THR A 115 -16.74 -8.55 23.35
N ASN A 116 -16.72 -7.92 22.17
CA ASN A 116 -15.67 -6.99 21.74
C ASN A 116 -16.13 -5.54 21.76
N ALA A 117 -17.08 -5.17 22.62
CA ALA A 117 -17.63 -3.82 22.69
C ALA A 117 -16.55 -2.72 22.86
N TRP A 118 -15.38 -3.08 23.41
CA TRP A 118 -14.23 -2.18 23.55
C TRP A 118 -13.65 -1.73 22.19
N ALA A 119 -13.71 -2.57 21.15
CA ALA A 119 -13.14 -2.31 19.83
C ALA A 119 -13.98 -1.33 18.99
N PHE A 120 -15.25 -1.11 19.38
CA PHE A 120 -16.17 -0.20 18.71
C PHE A 120 -16.26 1.18 19.39
N ARG A 121 -15.43 1.43 20.42
CA ARG A 121 -15.36 2.72 21.11
C ARG A 121 -14.34 3.62 20.41
N ASN A 122 -14.68 4.88 20.20
CA ASN A 122 -13.83 5.88 19.52
C ASN A 122 -13.50 5.51 18.06
N VAL A 123 -14.47 4.97 17.34
CA VAL A 123 -14.38 4.77 15.89
C VAL A 123 -14.51 6.13 15.20
N ASP A 124 -13.58 6.45 14.32
CA ASP A 124 -13.60 7.67 13.52
C ASP A 124 -14.70 7.57 12.46
N GLU A 125 -15.28 8.70 12.03
CA GLU A 125 -16.24 8.68 10.93
C GLU A 125 -15.60 8.09 9.66
N ASP A 126 -16.36 7.23 8.98
CA ASP A 126 -15.95 6.61 7.73
C ASP A 126 -16.09 7.61 6.58
N SER A 127 -15.16 8.56 6.50
CA SER A 127 -15.05 9.45 5.36
C SER A 127 -14.59 8.65 4.14
N ARG A 128 -15.43 8.57 3.10
CA ARG A 128 -15.02 8.16 1.75
C ARG A 128 -14.23 9.33 1.14
N ASN A 129 -12.91 9.32 1.29
CA ASN A 129 -12.05 10.28 0.60
C ASN A 129 -11.61 9.71 -0.75
#